data_AF-A0AAV4EUW1-F1
#
_entry.id   AF-A0AAV4EUW1-F1
#
_cell.length_a   1.000
_cell.length_b   1.000
_cell.length_c   1.000
_cell.angle_alpha   90.00
_cell.angle_beta   90.00
_cell.angle_gamma   90.00
#
_symmetry.space_group_name_H-M   'P 1'
#
loop_
_entity.id
_entity.type
_entity.pdbx_description
1 polymer ?
#
loop_
_entity_poly.entity_id
_entity_poly.type
_entity_poly.pdbx_seq_one_letter_code
_entity_poly.pdbx_strand_id
1 'polypeptide(L)'
;MPSLSEVDRHRALGLLQAGLPISEDSLRVNVNRTTVFRLGQRVHETDTASNWLRSGRPRCTTQRQDRDLVRNHKNNSFFQLQLHRVRQEEEIINL
;
A
#
# COMPACT_ATOMS: atom_id res chain seq x y z
N MET A 1 8.99 -8.82 10.80
CA MET A 1 10.22 -8.09 10.43
C MET A 1 9.85 -6.91 9.55
N PRO A 2 10.43 -5.73 9.76
CA PRO A 2 10.29 -4.61 8.83
C PRO A 2 10.85 -4.99 7.45
N SER A 3 10.22 -4.52 6.38
CA SER A 3 10.72 -4.71 5.02
C SER A 3 11.96 -3.85 4.79
N LEU A 4 12.91 -4.36 3.99
CA LEU A 4 14.09 -3.60 3.57
C LEU A 4 13.67 -2.28 2.90
N SER A 5 14.34 -1.19 3.27
CA SER A 5 14.16 0.10 2.62
C SER A 5 14.39 -0.03 1.11
N GLU A 6 13.80 0.86 0.31
CA GLU A 6 14.01 0.83 -1.13
C GLU A 6 15.49 1.03 -1.50
N VAL A 7 16.15 2.00 -0.85
CA VAL A 7 17.57 2.32 -1.06
C VAL A 7 18.46 1.11 -0.75
N ASP A 8 18.30 0.48 0.41
CA ASP A 8 19.11 -0.67 0.81
C ASP A 8 18.92 -1.87 -0.10
N ARG A 9 17.72 -2.01 -0.66
CA ARG A 9 17.37 -3.09 -1.57
C ARG A 9 18.03 -2.92 -2.93
N HIS A 10 18.00 -1.72 -3.49
CA HIS A 10 18.75 -1.41 -4.72
C HIS A 10 20.25 -1.52 -4.50
N ARG A 11 20.75 -1.11 -3.33
CA ARG A 11 22.16 -1.27 -2.96
C ARG A 11 22.58 -2.73 -2.93
N ALA A 12 21.82 -3.59 -2.23
CA ALA A 12 22.08 -5.03 -2.19
C ALA A 12 22.05 -5.66 -3.59
N LEU A 13 21.05 -5.30 -4.41
CA LEU A 13 20.97 -5.81 -5.78
C LEU A 13 22.15 -5.38 -6.65
N GLY A 14 22.60 -4.13 -6.52
CA GLY A 14 23.80 -3.66 -7.22
C GLY A 14 25.06 -4.41 -6.80
N LEU A 15 25.20 -4.74 -5.50
CA LEU A 15 26.32 -5.53 -4.99
C LEU A 15 26.27 -6.98 -5.49
N LEU A 16 25.09 -7.60 -5.53
CA LEU A 16 24.90 -8.92 -6.14
C LEU A 16 25.24 -8.93 -7.63
N GLN A 17 24.82 -7.90 -8.39
CA GLN A 17 25.13 -7.76 -9.81
C GLN A 17 26.63 -7.54 -10.06
N ALA A 18 27.32 -6.87 -9.12
CA ALA A 18 28.77 -6.74 -9.13
C ALA A 18 29.52 -8.03 -8.75
N GLY A 19 28.80 -9.12 -8.46
CA GLY A 19 29.39 -10.43 -8.15
C GLY A 19 29.85 -10.58 -6.69
N LEU A 20 29.44 -9.69 -5.79
CA LEU A 20 29.79 -9.86 -4.37
C LEU A 20 29.07 -11.07 -3.77
N PRO A 21 29.75 -11.81 -2.87
CA PRO A 21 29.13 -12.90 -2.16
C PRO A 21 28.05 -12.37 -1.20
N ILE A 22 26.95 -13.12 -1.08
CA ILE A 22 25.80 -12.80 -0.21
C ILE A 22 26.22 -12.52 1.23
N SER A 23 27.24 -13.22 1.73
CA SER A 23 27.79 -13.02 3.08
C SER A 23 28.34 -11.60 3.27
N GLU A 24 29.08 -11.09 2.29
CA GLU A 24 29.68 -9.76 2.34
C GLU A 24 28.65 -8.66 2.07
N ASP A 25 27.77 -8.87 1.09
CA ASP A 25 26.67 -7.95 0.80
C ASP A 25 25.78 -7.73 2.03
N SER A 26 25.41 -8.82 2.71
CA SER A 26 24.62 -8.78 3.93
C SER A 26 25.25 -7.95 5.06
N LEU A 27 26.58 -7.95 5.15
CA LEU A 27 27.32 -7.14 6.13
C LEU A 27 27.33 -5.65 5.73
N ARG A 28 27.49 -5.34 4.44
CA ARG A 28 27.52 -3.96 3.94
C ARG A 28 26.16 -3.26 4.05
N VAL A 29 25.08 -4.01 3.87
CA VAL A 29 23.70 -3.50 3.95
C VAL A 29 23.10 -3.71 5.35
N ASN A 30 23.83 -4.35 6.27
CA ASN A 30 23.41 -4.64 7.64
C ASN A 30 22.06 -5.40 7.71
N VAL A 31 21.97 -6.49 6.94
CA VAL A 31 20.79 -7.36 6.89
C VAL A 31 21.16 -8.82 7.01
N ASN A 32 20.17 -9.67 7.26
CA ASN A 32 20.40 -11.10 7.30
C ASN A 32 20.73 -11.63 5.88
N ARG A 33 21.67 -12.58 5.77
CA ARG A 33 22.01 -13.29 4.53
C ARG A 33 20.79 -13.85 3.81
N THR A 34 19.82 -14.37 4.57
CA THR A 34 18.54 -14.89 4.02
C THR A 34 17.71 -13.81 3.35
N THR A 35 17.79 -12.56 3.81
CA THR A 35 17.10 -11.42 3.20
C THR A 35 17.70 -11.11 1.82
N VAL A 36 19.02 -11.06 1.73
CA VAL A 36 19.75 -10.82 0.46
C VAL A 36 19.51 -11.97 -0.54
N PHE A 37 19.60 -13.22 -0.07
CA PHE A 37 19.31 -14.39 -0.89
C PHE A 37 17.89 -14.37 -1.47
N ARG A 38 16.87 -14.16 -0.61
CA ARG A 38 15.47 -14.08 -1.03
C ARG A 38 15.22 -12.90 -1.97
N LEU A 39 15.92 -11.78 -1.77
CA LEU A 39 15.82 -10.62 -2.65
C LEU A 39 16.36 -10.94 -4.05
N GLY A 40 17.55 -11.51 -4.14
CA GLY A 40 18.14 -11.92 -5.43
C GLY A 40 17.27 -12.95 -6.15
N GLN A 41 16.80 -13.97 -5.44
CA GLN A 41 15.88 -14.98 -5.99
C GLN A 41 14.58 -14.33 -6.52
N ARG A 42 13.94 -13.47 -5.72
CA ARG A 42 12.69 -12.80 -6.13
C ARG A 42 12.89 -11.95 -7.38
N VAL A 43 13.98 -11.18 -7.45
CA VAL A 43 14.28 -10.35 -8.62
C VAL A 43 14.57 -11.22 -9.84
N HIS A 44 15.29 -12.32 -9.68
CA HIS A 44 15.49 -13.27 -10.78
C HIS A 44 14.18 -13.87 -11.32
N GLU A 45 13.21 -14.15 -10.43
CA GLU A 45 11.91 -14.72 -10.80
C GLU A 45 10.92 -13.71 -11.40
N THR A 46 10.92 -12.46 -10.91
CA THR A 46 9.86 -11.48 -11.20
C THR A 46 10.34 -10.24 -11.95
N ASP A 47 11.65 -10.10 -12.13
CA ASP A 47 12.34 -8.93 -12.70
C ASP A 47 11.97 -7.60 -12.01
N THR A 48 11.54 -7.67 -10.74
CA THR A 48 11.15 -6.49 -9.95
C THR A 48 11.79 -6.46 -8.57
N ALA A 49 12.51 -5.35 -8.32
CA ALA A 49 13.04 -5.01 -7.01
C ALA A 49 11.96 -4.44 -6.07
N SER A 50 10.83 -3.98 -6.60
CA SER A 50 9.78 -3.35 -5.81
C SER A 50 9.06 -4.34 -4.90
N ASN A 51 8.57 -3.85 -3.76
CA ASN A 51 7.73 -4.68 -2.90
C ASN A 51 6.35 -4.76 -3.52
N TRP A 52 5.72 -5.93 -3.42
CA TRP A 52 4.32 -6.05 -3.79
C TRP A 52 3.47 -5.17 -2.89
N LEU A 53 2.54 -4.44 -3.52
CA LEU A 53 1.45 -3.80 -2.82
C LEU A 53 0.72 -4.89 -2.05
N ARG A 54 0.67 -4.74 -0.73
CA ARG A 54 -0.07 -5.68 0.12
C ARG A 54 -1.53 -5.60 -0.30
N SER A 55 -2.13 -6.75 -0.65
CA SER A 55 -3.58 -6.83 -0.77
C SER A 55 -4.14 -6.50 0.61
N GLY A 56 -4.84 -5.37 0.70
CA GLY A 56 -5.55 -5.00 1.91
C GLY A 56 -6.65 -6.02 2.23
N ARG A 57 -7.27 -5.86 3.40
CA ARG A 57 -8.47 -6.63 3.72
C ARG A 57 -9.54 -6.35 2.65
N PRO A 58 -10.22 -7.39 2.12
CA PRO A 58 -11.32 -7.15 1.20
C PRO A 58 -12.36 -6.24 1.85
N ARG A 59 -12.94 -5.33 1.07
CA ARG A 59 -13.99 -4.44 1.53
C ARG A 59 -15.23 -5.27 1.87
N CYS A 60 -15.98 -4.82 2.88
CA CYS A 60 -17.27 -5.43 3.21
C CYS A 60 -18.27 -5.30 2.05
N THR A 61 -18.17 -4.22 1.28
CA THR A 61 -19.01 -3.94 0.12
C THR A 61 -18.31 -4.25 -1.19
N THR A 62 -19.09 -4.73 -2.14
CA THR A 62 -18.70 -4.84 -3.55
C THR A 62 -18.87 -3.50 -4.26
N GLN A 63 -18.18 -3.33 -5.39
CA GLN A 63 -18.28 -2.10 -6.19
C GLN A 63 -19.72 -1.81 -6.67
N ARG A 64 -20.52 -2.85 -6.89
CA ARG A 64 -21.94 -2.70 -7.24
C ARG A 64 -22.75 -2.19 -6.05
N GLN A 65 -22.56 -2.77 -4.86
CA GLN A 65 -23.21 -2.32 -3.64
C GLN A 65 -22.86 -0.86 -3.32
N ASP A 66 -21.61 -0.44 -3.51
CA ASP A 66 -21.23 0.97 -3.34
C ASP A 66 -21.99 1.90 -4.29
N ARG A 67 -22.16 1.51 -5.56
CA ARG A 67 -22.95 2.29 -6.53
C ARG A 67 -24.42 2.36 -6.14
N ASP A 68 -24.98 1.25 -5.66
CA ASP A 68 -26.37 1.18 -5.23
C ASP A 68 -26.58 2.02 -3.95
N LEU A 69 -25.64 2.01 -3.01
CA LEU A 69 -25.64 2.88 -1.82
C LEU A 69 -25.63 4.37 -2.22
N VAL A 70 -24.76 4.77 -3.14
CA VAL A 70 -24.70 6.16 -3.64
C VAL A 70 -26.01 6.54 -4.35
N ARG A 71 -26.57 5.66 -5.18
CA ARG A 71 -27.84 5.91 -5.87
C ARG A 71 -28.99 6.06 -4.88
N ASN A 72 -29.10 5.15 -3.92
CA ASN A 72 -30.14 5.19 -2.90
C ASN A 72 -30.02 6.43 -2.02
N HIS A 73 -28.79 6.84 -1.67
CA HIS A 73 -28.55 8.09 -0.95
C HIS A 73 -29.03 9.31 -1.75
N LYS A 74 -28.73 9.36 -3.05
CA LYS A 74 -29.18 10.46 -3.93
C LYS A 74 -30.69 10.49 -4.14
N ASN A 75 -31.35 9.33 -4.24
CA ASN A 75 -32.77 9.27 -4.58
C ASN A 75 -33.68 9.31 -3.35
N ASN A 76 -33.12 9.29 -2.14
CA ASN A 76 -33.89 9.28 -0.91
C ASN A 76 -33.96 10.70 -0.31
N SER A 77 -35.16 11.29 -0.41
CA SER A 77 -35.48 12.61 0.15
C SER A 77 -35.16 12.72 1.66
N PHE A 78 -35.33 11.64 2.43
CA PHE A 78 -35.02 11.64 3.87
C PHE A 78 -33.54 11.90 4.16
N PHE A 79 -32.62 11.27 3.43
CA PHE A 79 -31.19 11.48 3.60
C PHE A 79 -30.73 12.85 3.10
N GLN A 80 -31.36 13.37 2.03
CA GLN A 80 -31.07 14.71 1.53
C GLN A 80 -31.52 15.82 2.48
N LEU A 81 -32.71 15.68 3.09
CA LEU A 81 -33.23 16.63 4.06
C LEU A 81 -32.37 16.69 5.33
N GLN A 82 -31.87 15.54 5.80
CA GLN A 82 -30.92 15.48 6.91
C GLN A 82 -29.60 16.19 6.60
N LEU A 83 -29.03 15.99 5.40
CA LEU A 83 -27.81 16.70 4.99
C LEU A 83 -28.02 18.21 4.82
N HIS A 84 -29.17 18.64 4.28
CA HIS A 84 -29.51 20.05 4.19
C HIS A 84 -29.64 20.68 5.59
N ARG A 85 -30.26 19.97 6.54
CA ARG A 85 -30.39 20.42 7.93
C ARG A 85 -29.04 20.59 8.62
N VAL A 86 -28.14 19.60 8.50
CA VAL A 86 -26.78 19.68 9.05
C VAL A 86 -25.99 20.85 8.43
N ARG A 87 -26.10 21.07 7.11
CA ARG A 87 -25.46 22.23 6.46
C ARG A 87 -25.96 23.57 6.98
N GLN A 88 -27.27 23.72 7.17
CA GLN A 88 -27.86 24.94 7.72
C GLN A 88 -27.41 25.18 9.17
N GLU A 89 -27.29 24.12 9.97
CA GLU A 89 -26.78 24.20 11.35
C GLU A 89 -25.29 24.59 11.38
N GLU A 90 -24.45 24.07 10.48
CA GLU A 90 -23.04 24.46 10.33
C GLU A 90 -22.87 25.91 9.85
N GLU A 91 -23.75 26.41 8.98
CA GLU A 91 -23.75 27.81 8.53
C GLU A 91 -24.14 28.78 9.66
N ILE A 92 -25.05 28.38 10.55
CA ILE A 92 -25.47 29.18 11.71
C ILE A 92 -24.37 29.24 12.78
N ILE A 93 -23.58 28.18 12.96
CA ILE A 93 -22.49 28.12 13.96
C ILE A 93 -21.25 28.92 13.52
N ASN A 94 -21.06 29.14 12.21
CA ASN A 94 -19.91 29.87 11.65
C ASN A 94 -20.17 31.36 11.37
N LEU A 95 -21.30 31.90 11.86
CA LEU A 95 -21.66 33.33 11.88
C LEU A 95 -21.48 33.90 13.29
#